data_AF-A0A0G3WDI2-F1
#
_entry.id   AF-A0A0G3WDI2-F1
#
_cell.length_a   1.000
_cell.length_b   1.000
_cell.length_c   1.000
_cell.angle_alpha   90.00
_cell.angle_beta   90.00
_cell.angle_gamma   90.00
#
_symmetry.space_group_name_H-M   'P 1'
#
loop_
_entity.id
_entity.type
_entity.pdbx_description
1 polymer ?
#
loop_
_entity_poly.entity_id
_entity_poly.type
_entity_poly.pdbx_seq_one_letter_code
_entity_poly.pdbx_strand_id
1 'polypeptide(L)' 'MPIIACIGISILIYYLLLGNMASKEVEKIYCSKCNNEIDSSYEVCPHCSERLKESCSQCKNKIDVEWRYCPYCGNTKKNR' A
#
# COMPACT_ATOMS: atom_id res chain seq x y z
N MET A 1 28.63 -37.39 -6.27
CA MET A 1 28.74 -35.95 -6.58
C MET A 1 27.46 -35.29 -7.17
N PRO A 2 26.22 -35.60 -6.71
CA PRO A 2 25.02 -34.83 -7.11
C PRO A 2 24.61 -33.74 -6.09
N ILE A 3 25.01 -33.88 -4.82
CA ILE A 3 24.57 -33.01 -3.72
C ILE A 3 25.12 -31.58 -3.87
N ILE A 4 26.37 -31.44 -4.32
CA ILE A 4 27.01 -30.13 -4.53
C ILE A 4 26.34 -29.37 -5.68
N ALA A 5 25.92 -30.08 -6.73
CA ALA A 5 25.18 -29.49 -7.85
C ALA A 5 23.80 -29.00 -7.40
N CYS A 6 23.10 -29.76 -6.57
CA CYS A 6 21.83 -29.34 -5.98
C CYS A 6 21.99 -28.11 -5.08
N ILE A 7 23.02 -28.08 -4.22
CA ILE A 7 23.31 -26.92 -3.36
C ILE A 7 23.60 -25.67 -4.21
N GLY A 8 24.42 -25.80 -5.25
CA GLY A 8 24.74 -24.69 -6.16
C GLY A 8 23.50 -24.15 -6.89
N ILE A 9 22.64 -25.04 -7.38
CA ILE A 9 21.39 -24.67 -8.05
C ILE A 9 20.42 -24.01 -7.06
N SER A 10 20.27 -24.55 -5.84
CA SER A 10 19.43 -23.96 -4.81
C SER A 10 19.91 -22.56 -4.39
N ILE A 11 21.22 -22.37 -4.26
CA ILE A 11 21.82 -21.07 -3.95
C ILE A 11 21.59 -20.07 -5.11
N LEU A 12 21.80 -20.51 -6.35
CA LEU A 12 21.57 -19.68 -7.53
C LEU A 12 20.09 -19.25 -7.64
N ILE A 13 19.16 -20.19 -7.46
CA ILE A 13 17.72 -19.91 -7.47
C ILE A 13 17.34 -18.94 -6.33
N TYR A 14 17.89 -19.14 -5.13
CA TYR A 14 17.67 -18.24 -4.00
C TYR A 14 18.10 -16.80 -4.32
N TYR A 15 19.29 -16.60 -4.87
CA TYR A 15 19.77 -15.26 -5.25
C TYR A 15 18.94 -14.63 -6.37
N LEU A 16 18.51 -15.42 -7.36
CA LEU A 16 17.62 -14.94 -8.42
C LEU A 16 16.24 -14.54 -7.90
N LEU A 17 15.68 -15.28 -6.93
CA LEU A 17 14.41 -14.93 -6.30
C LEU A 17 14.53 -13.70 -5.38
N LEU A 18 15.62 -13.55 -4.64
CA LEU A 18 15.87 -12.33 -3.83
C LEU A 18 16.02 -11.08 -4.69
N GLY A 19 16.69 -11.19 -5.84
CA GLY A 19 16.89 -10.06 -6.75
C GLY A 19 15.60 -9.48 -7.33
N ASN A 20 14.50 -10.24 -7.31
CA ASN A 20 13.23 -9.85 -7.94
C ASN A 20 12.27 -9.09 -7.02
N MET A 21 12.64 -8.84 -5.76
CA MET A 21 11.77 -8.26 -4.73
C MET A 21 12.30 -6.90 -4.26
N ALA A 22 12.54 -5.96 -5.18
CA ALA A 22 13.11 -4.66 -4.81
C ALA A 22 12.51 -3.47 -5.59
N SER A 23 11.19 -3.42 -5.72
CA SER A 23 10.49 -2.16 -5.99
C SER A 23 9.07 -2.22 -5.44
N LYS A 24 8.94 -1.96 -4.14
CA LYS A 24 7.63 -1.58 -3.59
C LYS A 24 7.34 -0.19 -4.15
N GLU A 25 6.66 -0.13 -5.29
CA GLU A 25 6.20 1.14 -5.86
C GLU A 25 5.25 1.78 -4.87
N VAL A 26 5.75 2.84 -4.24
CA VAL A 26 4.98 3.65 -3.31
C VAL A 26 4.26 4.70 -4.12
N GLU A 27 2.94 4.56 -4.24
CA GLU A 27 2.10 5.60 -4.82
C GLU A 27 2.12 6.83 -3.91
N LYS A 28 2.41 8.01 -4.47
CA LYS A 28 2.44 9.27 -3.75
C LYS A 28 1.16 10.06 -4.00
N ILE A 29 0.61 10.66 -2.95
CA ILE A 29 -0.58 11.52 -3.00
C ILE A 29 -0.29 12.86 -2.34
N TYR A 30 -1.14 13.86 -2.60
CA TYR A 30 -1.08 15.15 -1.92
C TYR A 30 -2.16 15.22 -0.85
N CYS A 31 -1.81 15.68 0.35
CA CYS A 31 -2.79 15.89 1.41
C CYS A 31 -3.78 17.02 1.03
N SER A 32 -5.09 16.77 1.08
CA SER A 32 -6.12 17.76 0.74
C SER A 32 -6.21 18.95 1.70
N LYS A 33 -5.62 18.85 2.91
CA LYS A 33 -5.59 19.95 3.89
C LYS A 33 -4.36 20.85 3.79
N CYS A 34 -3.17 20.26 3.71
CA CYS A 34 -1.91 21.01 3.78
C CYS A 34 -1.11 20.98 2.48
N ASN A 35 -1.57 20.21 1.49
CA ASN A 35 -0.97 20.09 0.15
C ASN A 35 0.48 19.59 0.13
N ASN A 36 0.94 18.94 1.21
CA ASN A 36 2.22 18.25 1.25
C ASN A 36 2.15 16.91 0.51
N GLU A 37 3.23 16.55 -0.18
CA GLU A 37 3.41 15.24 -0.82
C GLU A 37 3.66 14.18 0.25
N ILE A 38 2.88 13.10 0.22
CA ILE A 38 2.94 12.01 1.20
C ILE A 38 2.72 10.67 0.50
N ASP A 39 3.15 9.60 1.16
CA ASP A 39 2.94 8.22 0.70
C ASP A 39 1.46 7.82 0.89
N SER A 40 0.85 7.20 -0.12
CA SER A 40 -0.55 6.75 -0.07
C SER A 40 -0.79 5.68 0.99
N SER A 41 0.24 5.09 1.58
CA SER A 41 0.14 4.14 2.69
C SER A 41 -0.22 4.81 4.02
N TYR A 42 0.06 6.11 4.21
CA TYR A 42 -0.24 6.81 5.46
C TYR A 42 -1.75 6.87 5.75
N GLU A 43 -2.12 6.57 7.00
CA GLU A 43 -3.51 6.72 7.47
C GLU A 43 -3.81 8.14 7.96
N VAL A 44 -2.77 8.85 8.42
CA VAL A 44 -2.82 10.21 8.95
C VAL A 44 -1.65 10.99 8.36
N CYS A 45 -1.90 12.23 7.94
CA CYS A 45 -0.88 13.09 7.39
C CYS A 45 0.16 13.47 8.47
N PRO A 46 1.45 13.22 8.26
CA PRO A 46 2.50 13.55 9.24
C PRO A 46 2.72 15.06 9.42
N HIS A 47 2.27 15.89 8.47
CA HIS A 47 2.48 17.34 8.50
C HIS A 47 1.36 18.10 9.22
N CYS A 48 0.10 17.68 9.06
CA CYS A 48 -1.05 18.39 9.61
C CYS A 48 -1.96 17.54 10.51
N SER A 49 -1.65 16.24 10.70
CA SER A 49 -2.46 15.29 11.46
C SER A 49 -3.87 15.04 10.90
N GLU A 50 -4.13 15.40 9.64
CA GLU A 50 -5.40 15.11 8.96
C GLU A 50 -5.53 13.61 8.67
N ARG A 51 -6.74 13.05 8.82
CA ARG A 51 -6.98 11.63 8.57
C ARG A 51 -7.21 11.39 7.07
N LEU A 52 -6.34 10.60 6.46
CA LEU A 52 -6.32 10.33 5.02
C LEU A 52 -7.09 9.06 4.65
N LYS A 53 -7.21 8.13 5.59
CA LYS A 53 -7.95 6.88 5.40
C LYS A 53 -8.99 6.70 6.47
N GLU A 54 -10.14 6.19 6.07
CA GLU A 54 -11.25 5.89 6.96
C GLU A 54 -11.89 4.55 6.62
N SER A 55 -12.64 4.01 7.56
CA SER A 55 -13.42 2.80 7.31
C SER A 55 -14.73 3.14 6.65
N CYS A 56 -15.05 2.45 5.55
CA CYS A 56 -16.38 2.53 4.95
C CYS A 56 -17.45 2.13 5.99
N SER A 57 -18.49 2.95 6.14
CA SER A 57 -19.58 2.69 7.11
C SER A 57 -20.42 1.45 6.79
N GLN A 58 -20.36 0.93 5.56
CA GLN A 58 -21.09 -0.27 5.13
C GLN A 58 -20.24 -1.54 5.25
N CYS A 59 -19.09 -1.59 4.56
CA CYS A 59 -18.27 -2.81 4.47
C CYS A 59 -17.07 -2.82 5.43
N LYS A 60 -16.84 -1.72 6.17
CA LYS A 60 -15.72 -1.54 7.12
C LYS A 60 -14.31 -1.60 6.53
N ASN A 61 -14.18 -1.79 5.22
CA ASN A 61 -12.88 -1.71 4.52
C ASN A 61 -12.28 -0.31 4.65
N LYS A 62 -10.94 -0.24 4.76
CA LYS A 62 -10.20 1.02 4.72
C LYS A 62 -10.24 1.58 3.30
N ILE A 63 -10.74 2.80 3.18
CA ILE A 63 -10.82 3.56 1.93
C ILE A 63 -10.16 4.92 2.12
N ASP A 64 -9.72 5.52 1.02
CA ASP A 64 -9.15 6.86 1.05
C ASP A 64 -10.25 7.91 1.32
N VAL A 65 -9.89 8.95 2.06
CA VAL A 65 -10.80 10.04 2.44
C VAL A 65 -11.27 10.83 1.23
N GLU A 66 -10.47 10.91 0.17
CA GLU A 66 -10.78 11.64 -1.06
C GLU A 66 -11.74 10.87 -1.97
N TRP A 67 -11.97 9.58 -1.70
CA TRP A 67 -12.82 8.76 -2.55
C TRP A 67 -14.31 9.00 -2.27
N ARG A 68 -15.04 9.37 -3.32
CA ARG A 68 -16.49 9.60 -3.25
C ARG A 68 -17.28 8.31 -3.03
N TYR A 69 -16.77 7.19 -3.53
CA TYR A 69 -17.41 5.87 -3.49
C TYR A 69 -16.45 4.81 -2.99
N CYS A 70 -16.96 3.82 -2.25
CA CYS A 70 -16.18 2.68 -1.82
C CYS A 70 -15.99 1.68 -2.97
N PRO A 71 -14.76 1.26 -3.34
CA PRO A 71 -14.51 0.35 -4.46
C PRO A 71 -15.00 -1.08 -4.15
N TYR A 72 -15.11 -1.40 -2.86
CA TYR A 72 -15.42 -2.75 -2.38
C TYR A 72 -16.92 -3.02 -2.31
N CYS A 73 -17.75 -1.98 -2.18
CA CYS A 73 -19.19 -2.15 -1.99
C CYS A 73 -20.04 -1.16 -2.79
N GLY A 74 -19.44 -0.21 -3.50
CA GLY A 74 -20.15 0.79 -4.31
C GLY A 74 -20.90 1.86 -3.51
N ASN A 75 -20.99 1.74 -2.19
CA ASN A 75 -21.72 2.71 -1.37
C ASN A 75 -21.00 4.06 -1.31
N THR A 76 -21.77 5.14 -1.23
CA THR A 76 -21.21 6.49 -1.02
C THR A 76 -20.56 6.59 0.34
N LYS A 77 -19.47 7.35 0.39
CA LYS A 77 -18.83 7.76 1.61
C LYS A 77 -19.78 8.70 2.37
N LYS A 78 -20.46 8.20 3.41
CA LYS A 78 -21.35 9.02 4.25
C LYS A 78 -20.52 9.72 5.33
N ASN A 79 -19.84 10.79 4.94
CA ASN A 79 -19.16 11.69 5.86
C ASN A 79 -20.21 12.58 6.55
N ARG A 80 -20.35 12.46 7.87
CA ARG A 80 -21.12 13.40 8.70
C ARG A 80 -20.15 14.38 9.34
#